data_AF-A0A841C9Z3-F1
#
_entry.id   AF-A0A841C9Z3-F1
#
_cell.length_a   1.000
_cell.length_b   1.000
_cell.length_c   1.000
_cell.angle_alpha   90.00
_cell.angle_beta   90.00
_cell.angle_gamma   90.00
#
_symmetry.space_group_name_H-M   'P 1'
#
loop_
_entity.id
_entity.type
_entity.pdbx_description
1 polymer ?
#
loop_
_entity_poly.entity_id
_entity_poly.type
_entity_poly.pdbx_seq_one_letter_code
_entity_poly.pdbx_strand_id
1 'polypeptide(L)'
;MTATSSPPFALPTAQDQTSLARDAILHSGNAGVIVERVGQLRAEFRSEGRQFARELSDYINTNYAGIVSVFVYEETFGTKDRLHWLLHIKSLHAYETLIRMGTQDTGWRDIIMKQRIPAERGGGSWDRLFLDGALHETVLIPSAFGMYGTSESTPDGVSTDADGPATFTVPVAQQQTVVPVEQQLHSANSGIVMHRVGELKYEFRAEGRAFSRALCESWNKALAGHATIFLYEEAFGQSDRIHHFIHLKSLSSYYTLMGVRAMSDPETREVFTKQWIPDEKGGGGWDRMFVQGSLADMALTPQHWGMYATKTGD
;
A
#
# COMPACT_ATOMS: atom_id res chain seq x y z
N MET A 1 -16.73 42.07 11.68
CA MET A 1 -17.06 40.68 11.30
C MET A 1 -15.80 39.85 11.45
N THR A 2 -15.65 39.19 12.59
CA THR A 2 -14.54 38.26 12.85
C THR A 2 -14.92 36.92 12.23
N ALA A 3 -14.27 36.56 11.13
CA ALA A 3 -14.40 35.24 10.54
C ALA A 3 -13.87 34.21 11.55
N THR A 4 -14.76 33.54 12.26
CA THR A 4 -14.45 32.30 12.96
C THR A 4 -14.11 31.27 11.90
N SER A 5 -12.82 31.14 11.57
CA SER A 5 -12.33 30.01 10.79
C SER A 5 -12.64 28.76 11.59
N SER A 6 -13.60 27.95 11.12
CA SER A 6 -13.81 26.61 11.64
C SER A 6 -12.45 25.90 11.71
N PRO A 7 -12.15 25.15 12.78
CA PRO A 7 -10.92 24.39 12.87
C PRO A 7 -10.78 23.52 11.62
N PRO A 8 -9.57 23.39 11.05
CA PRO A 8 -9.36 22.59 9.85
C PRO A 8 -9.84 21.17 10.12
N PHE A 9 -10.76 20.69 9.27
CA PHE A 9 -11.23 19.32 9.33
C PHE A 9 -10.05 18.37 9.08
N ALA A 10 -9.58 17.72 10.14
CA ALA A 10 -8.54 16.69 10.06
C ALA A 10 -9.23 15.34 9.89
N LEU A 11 -9.02 14.69 8.75
CA LEU A 11 -9.46 13.31 8.54
C LEU A 11 -8.67 12.39 9.47
N PRO A 12 -9.34 11.47 10.19
CA PRO A 12 -8.64 10.41 10.92
C PRO A 12 -7.71 9.64 9.97
N THR A 13 -6.54 9.33 10.47
CA THR A 13 -5.50 8.59 9.73
C THR A 13 -5.56 7.12 10.08
N ALA A 14 -4.93 6.26 9.27
CA ALA A 14 -4.97 4.81 9.53
C ALA A 14 -4.32 4.42 10.86
N GLN A 15 -3.30 5.16 11.31
CA GLN A 15 -2.70 4.98 12.63
C GLN A 15 -3.72 5.16 13.78
N ASP A 16 -4.82 5.91 13.59
CA ASP A 16 -5.86 6.09 14.60
C ASP A 16 -6.78 4.86 14.73
N GLN A 17 -6.56 3.83 13.91
CA GLN A 17 -7.31 2.58 13.97
C GLN A 17 -6.84 1.62 15.06
N THR A 18 -5.69 1.88 15.68
CA THR A 18 -5.05 1.03 16.68
C THR A 18 -4.55 1.84 17.88
N SER A 19 -4.37 1.16 19.00
CA SER A 19 -3.79 1.71 20.23
C SER A 19 -2.25 1.60 20.30
N LEU A 20 -1.62 0.96 19.29
CA LEU A 20 -0.15 0.85 19.24
C LEU A 20 0.51 2.24 19.25
N ALA A 21 1.65 2.32 19.94
CA ALA A 21 2.51 3.50 19.89
C ALA A 21 2.98 3.76 18.45
N ARG A 22 3.11 5.04 18.06
CA ARG A 22 3.37 5.43 16.66
C ARG A 22 4.67 4.86 16.10
N ASP A 23 5.69 4.72 16.95
CA ASP A 23 7.00 4.15 16.64
C ASP A 23 6.99 2.62 16.51
N ALA A 24 5.97 1.95 17.08
CA ALA A 24 5.77 0.51 16.98
C ALA A 24 4.93 0.09 15.74
N ILE A 25 4.36 1.06 15.02
CA ILE A 25 3.51 0.80 13.85
C ILE A 25 4.37 0.46 12.62
N LEU A 26 4.10 -0.68 12.01
CA LEU A 26 4.56 -0.98 10.67
C LEU A 26 3.64 -0.31 9.63
N HIS A 27 4.25 0.25 8.59
CA HIS A 27 3.57 1.00 7.54
C HIS A 27 4.34 0.84 6.22
N SER A 28 3.83 1.43 5.14
CA SER A 28 4.42 1.27 3.81
C SER A 28 5.91 1.62 3.79
N GLY A 29 6.32 2.75 4.36
CA GLY A 29 7.74 3.13 4.43
C GLY A 29 8.68 2.12 5.14
N ASN A 30 8.28 1.51 6.27
CA ASN A 30 9.20 0.76 7.14
C ASN A 30 8.98 -0.76 7.15
N ALA A 31 7.96 -1.27 6.47
CA ALA A 31 7.70 -2.69 6.35
C ALA A 31 8.58 -3.35 5.28
N GLY A 32 8.94 -4.61 5.50
CA GLY A 32 9.65 -5.42 4.51
C GLY A 32 8.72 -6.05 3.48
N VAL A 33 7.45 -6.26 3.84
CA VAL A 33 6.42 -6.84 2.97
C VAL A 33 5.09 -6.15 3.24
N ILE A 34 4.32 -5.88 2.19
CA ILE A 34 2.92 -5.48 2.32
C ILE A 34 2.06 -6.57 1.67
N VAL A 35 1.09 -7.11 2.41
CA VAL A 35 0.02 -7.90 1.82
C VAL A 35 -1.20 -7.00 1.71
N GLU A 36 -1.58 -6.69 0.49
CA GLU A 36 -2.87 -6.06 0.21
C GLU A 36 -3.91 -7.15 0.05
N ARG A 37 -4.82 -7.27 1.02
CA ARG A 37 -6.00 -8.13 0.90
C ARG A 37 -7.19 -7.27 0.52
N VAL A 38 -7.89 -7.64 -0.54
CA VAL A 38 -9.07 -6.93 -1.04
C VAL A 38 -10.29 -7.82 -0.91
N GLY A 39 -11.40 -7.27 -0.43
CA GLY A 39 -12.68 -7.99 -0.30
C GLY A 39 -13.87 -7.11 -0.65
N GLN A 40 -14.78 -7.64 -1.49
CA GLN A 40 -16.05 -7.00 -1.80
C GLN A 40 -17.15 -7.46 -0.84
N LEU A 41 -17.69 -6.53 -0.06
CA LEU A 41 -18.83 -6.84 0.82
C LEU A 41 -20.13 -7.00 0.03
N ARG A 42 -21.00 -7.85 0.57
CA ARG A 42 -22.42 -7.86 0.19
C ARG A 42 -23.08 -6.61 0.77
N ALA A 43 -23.82 -5.88 -0.08
CA ALA A 43 -24.41 -4.60 0.30
C ALA A 43 -25.33 -4.69 1.54
N GLU A 44 -26.00 -5.83 1.73
CA GLU A 44 -26.88 -6.10 2.85
C GLU A 44 -26.13 -6.30 4.19
N PHE A 45 -24.88 -6.74 4.18
CA PHE A 45 -24.05 -6.99 5.36
C PHE A 45 -22.90 -6.00 5.52
N ARG A 46 -23.02 -4.83 4.87
CA ARG A 46 -21.92 -3.87 4.75
C ARG A 46 -21.45 -3.28 6.08
N SER A 47 -22.34 -3.22 7.09
CA SER A 47 -22.00 -2.68 8.40
C SER A 47 -21.29 -3.73 9.26
N GLU A 48 -21.79 -4.96 9.24
CA GLU A 48 -21.21 -6.13 9.88
C GLU A 48 -19.82 -6.46 9.30
N GLY A 49 -19.68 -6.30 7.97
CA GLY A 49 -18.41 -6.44 7.25
C GLY A 49 -17.33 -5.46 7.69
N ARG A 50 -17.66 -4.17 7.80
CA ARG A 50 -16.73 -3.13 8.30
C ARG A 50 -16.35 -3.36 9.76
N GLN A 51 -17.32 -3.76 10.59
CA GLN A 51 -17.06 -4.12 11.98
C GLN A 51 -16.11 -5.32 12.07
N PHE A 52 -16.37 -6.38 11.30
CA PHE A 52 -15.48 -7.54 11.21
C PHE A 52 -14.06 -7.15 10.80
N ALA A 53 -13.93 -6.33 9.75
CA ALA A 53 -12.65 -5.87 9.25
C ALA A 53 -11.80 -5.18 10.32
N ARG A 54 -12.45 -4.32 11.13
CA ARG A 54 -11.82 -3.58 12.22
C ARG A 54 -11.49 -4.46 13.42
N GLU A 55 -12.43 -5.30 13.86
CA GLU A 55 -12.20 -6.26 14.95
C GLU A 55 -11.00 -7.18 14.63
N LEU A 56 -10.92 -7.69 13.39
CA LEU A 56 -9.82 -8.53 12.95
C LEU A 56 -8.49 -7.76 12.94
N SER A 57 -8.48 -6.53 12.42
CA SER A 57 -7.26 -5.71 12.33
C SER A 57 -6.76 -5.32 13.72
N ASP A 58 -7.65 -4.94 14.62
CA ASP A 58 -7.31 -4.56 16.01
C ASP A 58 -6.76 -5.76 16.80
N TYR A 59 -7.36 -6.94 16.64
CA TYR A 59 -6.85 -8.16 17.24
C TYR A 59 -5.43 -8.49 16.77
N ILE A 60 -5.19 -8.42 15.45
CA ILE A 60 -3.87 -8.69 14.87
C ILE A 60 -2.85 -7.66 15.37
N ASN A 61 -3.19 -6.37 15.34
CA ASN A 61 -2.31 -5.30 15.80
C ASN A 61 -1.92 -5.47 17.28
N THR A 62 -2.87 -5.86 18.12
CA THR A 62 -2.66 -6.02 19.56
C THR A 62 -1.82 -7.25 19.88
N ASN A 63 -2.14 -8.41 19.28
CA ASN A 63 -1.52 -9.68 19.66
C ASN A 63 -0.23 -10.00 18.88
N TYR A 64 0.00 -9.34 17.76
CA TYR A 64 1.16 -9.55 16.88
C TYR A 64 1.96 -8.26 16.65
N ALA A 65 1.96 -7.37 17.66
CA ALA A 65 2.74 -6.14 17.65
C ALA A 65 4.23 -6.42 17.36
N GLY A 66 4.85 -5.58 16.53
CA GLY A 66 6.23 -5.75 16.07
C GLY A 66 6.46 -6.82 14.99
N ILE A 67 5.44 -7.63 14.67
CA ILE A 67 5.46 -8.60 13.56
C ILE A 67 4.67 -8.02 12.38
N VAL A 68 3.46 -7.52 12.64
CA VAL A 68 2.56 -6.98 11.62
C VAL A 68 1.77 -5.78 12.16
N SER A 69 1.45 -4.84 11.27
CA SER A 69 0.41 -3.84 11.50
C SER A 69 -0.59 -3.82 10.35
N VAL A 70 -1.87 -3.93 10.66
CA VAL A 70 -2.98 -4.06 9.73
C VAL A 70 -3.86 -2.81 9.81
N PHE A 71 -4.10 -2.22 8.66
CA PHE A 71 -5.00 -1.07 8.51
C PHE A 71 -6.05 -1.34 7.45
N VAL A 72 -7.27 -0.89 7.72
CA VAL A 72 -8.42 -1.06 6.83
C VAL A 72 -8.67 0.24 6.05
N TYR A 73 -8.82 0.13 4.74
CA TYR A 73 -9.16 1.21 3.83
C TYR A 73 -10.38 0.84 2.99
N GLU A 74 -11.01 1.86 2.42
CA GLU A 74 -12.05 1.72 1.40
C GLU A 74 -11.67 2.51 0.14
N GLU A 75 -12.14 2.05 -1.03
CA GLU A 75 -12.04 2.83 -2.25
C GLU A 75 -12.82 4.15 -2.09
N THR A 76 -12.10 5.27 -2.09
CA THR A 76 -12.62 6.63 -1.93
C THR A 76 -13.53 7.00 -3.08
N PHE A 77 -13.06 6.67 -4.29
CA PHE A 77 -13.78 6.76 -5.54
C PHE A 77 -13.51 5.45 -6.29
N GLY A 78 -14.56 4.73 -6.64
CA GLY A 78 -14.43 3.41 -7.26
C GLY A 78 -15.58 2.48 -6.86
N THR A 79 -15.22 1.25 -6.52
CA THR A 79 -16.13 0.18 -6.16
C THR A 79 -16.59 0.36 -4.71
N LYS A 80 -17.89 0.63 -4.55
CA LYS A 80 -18.50 0.78 -3.23
C LYS A 80 -18.44 -0.51 -2.42
N ASP A 81 -18.31 -0.39 -1.10
CA ASP A 81 -18.30 -1.50 -0.15
C ASP A 81 -17.14 -2.49 -0.39
N ARG A 82 -16.04 -2.01 -1.00
CA ARG A 82 -14.80 -2.75 -1.17
C ARG A 82 -13.78 -2.33 -0.14
N LEU A 83 -13.33 -3.32 0.63
CA LEU A 83 -12.37 -3.15 1.71
C LEU A 83 -10.99 -3.60 1.27
N HIS A 84 -9.98 -2.85 1.69
CA HIS A 84 -8.56 -3.15 1.52
C HIS A 84 -7.93 -3.24 2.91
N TRP A 85 -7.42 -4.42 3.27
CA TRP A 85 -6.51 -4.56 4.40
C TRP A 85 -5.10 -4.44 3.87
N LEU A 86 -4.37 -3.45 4.36
CA LEU A 86 -2.93 -3.37 4.16
C LEU A 86 -2.24 -3.96 5.39
N LEU A 87 -1.74 -5.19 5.25
CA LEU A 87 -0.96 -5.87 6.28
C LEU A 87 0.52 -5.55 6.04
N HIS A 88 1.09 -4.73 6.91
CA HIS A 88 2.48 -4.31 6.88
C HIS A 88 3.29 -5.27 7.76
N ILE A 89 4.07 -6.14 7.13
CA ILE A 89 4.78 -7.22 7.81
C ILE A 89 6.28 -6.91 7.80
N LYS A 90 6.94 -7.19 8.91
CA LYS A 90 8.37 -6.90 9.07
C LYS A 90 9.24 -7.59 8.01
N SER A 91 8.93 -8.83 7.66
CA SER A 91 9.65 -9.64 6.66
C SER A 91 8.84 -10.85 6.21
N LEU A 92 9.26 -11.54 5.14
CA LEU A 92 8.67 -12.83 4.75
C LEU A 92 8.84 -13.90 5.84
N HIS A 93 9.93 -13.87 6.61
CA HIS A 93 10.09 -14.79 7.74
C HIS A 93 9.06 -14.51 8.85
N ALA A 94 8.77 -13.24 9.12
CA ALA A 94 7.73 -12.85 10.08
C ALA A 94 6.32 -13.31 9.65
N TYR A 95 6.08 -13.51 8.35
CA TYR A 95 4.82 -14.06 7.83
C TYR A 95 4.58 -15.52 8.27
N GLU A 96 5.62 -16.30 8.53
CA GLU A 96 5.47 -17.68 9.04
C GLU A 96 4.71 -17.72 10.37
N THR A 97 4.89 -16.70 11.22
CA THR A 97 4.14 -16.55 12.47
C THR A 97 2.65 -16.34 12.20
N LEU A 98 2.28 -15.60 11.15
CA LEU A 98 0.89 -15.36 10.77
C LEU A 98 0.23 -16.61 10.16
N ILE A 99 1.00 -17.47 9.49
CA ILE A 99 0.52 -18.79 9.05
C ILE A 99 0.18 -19.65 10.28
N ARG A 100 1.05 -19.65 11.30
CA ARG A 100 0.80 -20.38 12.56
C ARG A 100 -0.40 -19.84 13.32
N MET A 101 -0.62 -18.52 13.34
CA MET A 101 -1.80 -17.89 13.94
C MET A 101 -3.10 -18.57 13.48
N GLY A 102 -3.32 -18.72 12.17
CA GLY A 102 -4.56 -19.31 11.64
C GLY A 102 -4.83 -20.75 12.11
N THR A 103 -3.78 -21.47 12.55
CA THR A 103 -3.86 -22.87 13.00
C THR A 103 -3.70 -23.07 14.50
N GLN A 104 -3.27 -22.08 15.27
CA GLN A 104 -2.96 -22.27 16.70
C GLN A 104 -3.62 -21.23 17.60
N ASP A 105 -3.95 -20.05 17.07
CA ASP A 105 -4.53 -18.96 17.83
C ASP A 105 -6.04 -19.17 18.02
N THR A 106 -6.51 -19.26 19.26
CA THR A 106 -7.92 -19.43 19.59
C THR A 106 -8.69 -18.11 19.47
N GLY A 107 -8.11 -16.98 19.88
CA GLY A 107 -8.80 -15.68 19.81
C GLY A 107 -9.00 -15.22 18.37
N TRP A 108 -8.04 -15.51 17.49
CA TRP A 108 -8.22 -15.30 16.05
C TRP A 108 -9.38 -16.14 15.51
N ARG A 109 -9.45 -17.42 15.88
CA ARG A 109 -10.54 -18.31 15.48
C ARG A 109 -11.89 -17.85 16.00
N ASP A 110 -11.96 -17.36 17.23
CA ASP A 110 -13.20 -16.86 17.82
C ASP A 110 -13.74 -15.68 17.01
N ILE A 111 -12.88 -14.76 16.54
CA ILE A 111 -13.27 -13.64 15.68
C ILE A 111 -13.81 -14.11 14.33
N ILE A 112 -13.15 -15.10 13.73
CA ILE A 112 -13.51 -15.69 12.43
C ILE A 112 -14.84 -16.45 12.55
N MET A 113 -15.00 -17.30 13.56
CA MET A 113 -16.16 -18.18 13.72
C MET A 113 -17.38 -17.49 14.36
N LYS A 114 -17.22 -16.26 14.87
CA LYS A 114 -18.31 -15.46 15.44
C LYS A 114 -19.48 -15.37 14.48
N GLN A 115 -20.68 -15.72 14.95
CA GLN A 115 -21.92 -15.47 14.24
C GLN A 115 -22.18 -13.97 14.20
N ARG A 116 -22.17 -13.40 12.99
CA ARG A 116 -22.27 -11.95 12.76
C ARG A 116 -23.59 -11.56 12.14
N ILE A 117 -24.23 -12.50 11.45
CA ILE A 117 -25.52 -12.29 10.82
C ILE A 117 -26.60 -12.89 11.74
N PRO A 118 -27.62 -12.11 12.14
CA PRO A 118 -28.73 -12.64 12.91
C PRO A 118 -29.46 -13.79 12.20
N ALA A 119 -30.05 -14.71 12.97
CA ALA A 119 -30.69 -15.91 12.43
C ALA A 119 -31.87 -15.58 11.48
N GLU A 120 -32.62 -14.52 11.79
CA GLU A 120 -33.72 -13.99 10.98
C GLU A 120 -33.25 -13.43 9.62
N ARG A 121 -31.96 -13.16 9.47
CA ARG A 121 -31.30 -12.75 8.21
C ARG A 121 -30.52 -13.89 7.56
N GLY A 122 -30.79 -15.13 8.00
CA GLY A 122 -30.23 -16.35 7.46
C GLY A 122 -28.98 -16.87 8.17
N GLY A 123 -28.50 -16.20 9.23
CA GLY A 123 -27.30 -16.63 9.96
C GLY A 123 -26.01 -16.57 9.14
N GLY A 124 -24.86 -16.68 9.81
CA GLY A 124 -23.57 -16.77 9.14
C GLY A 124 -22.42 -16.07 9.86
N SER A 125 -21.21 -16.52 9.52
CA SER A 125 -19.96 -15.95 10.00
C SER A 125 -19.39 -14.94 9.00
N TRP A 126 -18.08 -14.75 8.99
CA TRP A 126 -17.39 -13.80 8.11
C TRP A 126 -17.59 -14.10 6.62
N ASP A 127 -17.67 -15.37 6.24
CA ASP A 127 -17.74 -15.85 4.86
C ASP A 127 -18.96 -15.29 4.11
N ARG A 128 -20.10 -15.19 4.79
CA ARG A 128 -21.32 -14.62 4.20
C ARG A 128 -21.30 -13.09 4.05
N LEU A 129 -20.37 -12.39 4.70
CA LEU A 129 -20.28 -10.93 4.61
C LEU A 129 -19.76 -10.48 3.24
N PHE A 130 -19.02 -11.35 2.54
CA PHE A 130 -18.35 -11.05 1.27
C PHE A 130 -19.03 -11.74 0.09
N LEU A 131 -18.83 -11.20 -1.11
CA LEU A 131 -19.16 -11.91 -2.34
C LEU A 131 -18.22 -13.11 -2.52
N ASP A 132 -18.77 -14.21 -3.03
CA ASP A 132 -18.01 -15.44 -3.24
C ASP A 132 -16.90 -15.20 -4.26
N GLY A 133 -15.68 -15.63 -3.92
CA GLY A 133 -14.51 -15.45 -4.76
C GLY A 133 -14.00 -14.01 -4.87
N ALA A 134 -14.53 -13.05 -4.10
CA ALA A 134 -14.11 -11.65 -4.16
C ALA A 134 -12.95 -11.30 -3.23
N LEU A 135 -12.40 -12.27 -2.50
CA LEU A 135 -11.22 -12.11 -1.67
C LEU A 135 -9.96 -12.45 -2.45
N HIS A 136 -9.08 -11.48 -2.59
CA HIS A 136 -7.81 -11.62 -3.29
C HIS A 136 -6.69 -10.99 -2.46
N GLU A 137 -5.48 -11.52 -2.61
CA GLU A 137 -4.30 -10.99 -1.96
C GLU A 137 -3.20 -10.73 -2.97
N THR A 138 -2.54 -9.59 -2.82
CA THR A 138 -1.33 -9.22 -3.57
C THR A 138 -0.21 -9.02 -2.57
N VAL A 139 0.91 -9.71 -2.78
CA VAL A 139 2.10 -9.60 -1.92
C VAL A 139 3.10 -8.68 -2.58
N LEU A 140 3.43 -7.58 -1.91
CA LEU A 140 4.28 -6.51 -2.41
C LEU A 140 5.56 -6.44 -1.58
N ILE A 141 6.69 -6.29 -2.26
CA ILE A 141 7.99 -6.01 -1.63
C ILE A 141 8.56 -4.69 -2.17
N PRO A 142 9.27 -3.90 -1.35
CA PRO A 142 9.90 -2.68 -1.83
C PRO A 142 10.83 -2.97 -3.00
N SER A 143 10.76 -2.17 -4.07
CA SER A 143 11.73 -2.28 -5.16
C SER A 143 13.08 -1.72 -4.70
N ALA A 144 14.16 -2.47 -4.95
CA ALA A 144 15.51 -2.09 -4.60
C ALA A 144 16.47 -2.25 -5.79
N PHE A 145 17.55 -1.47 -5.80
CA PHE A 145 18.58 -1.57 -6.84
C PHE A 145 19.19 -2.96 -6.85
N GLY A 146 19.40 -3.52 -8.04
CA GLY A 146 19.94 -4.87 -8.20
C GLY A 146 18.91 -6.00 -8.15
N MET A 147 17.66 -5.72 -7.78
CA MET A 147 16.56 -6.66 -8.03
C MET A 147 16.30 -6.78 -9.54
N TYR A 148 15.95 -8.00 -9.97
CA TYR A 148 15.45 -8.33 -11.31
C TYR A 148 16.30 -7.79 -12.48
N GLY A 149 17.63 -7.81 -12.34
CA GLY A 149 18.56 -7.42 -13.39
C GLY A 149 18.76 -5.91 -13.54
N THR A 150 18.45 -5.13 -12.50
CA THR A 150 18.72 -3.67 -12.49
C THR A 150 20.15 -3.30 -12.08
N SER A 151 21.04 -4.29 -11.89
CA SER A 151 22.47 -4.10 -11.64
C SER A 151 23.27 -5.18 -12.37
N GLU A 152 24.45 -4.81 -12.89
CA GLU A 152 25.45 -5.75 -13.42
C GLU A 152 26.36 -6.32 -12.31
N SER A 153 26.32 -5.73 -11.11
CA SER A 153 27.09 -6.14 -9.94
C SER A 153 26.21 -6.75 -8.86
N THR A 154 26.79 -7.63 -8.04
CA THR A 154 26.10 -8.21 -6.87
C THR A 154 25.63 -7.09 -5.94
N PRO A 155 24.32 -6.98 -5.66
CA PRO A 155 23.80 -5.92 -4.81
C PRO A 155 24.26 -6.06 -3.36
N ASP A 156 24.48 -4.95 -2.66
CA ASP A 156 24.98 -4.91 -1.27
C ASP A 156 24.12 -5.72 -0.27
N GLY A 157 22.83 -5.91 -0.57
CA GLY A 157 21.90 -6.70 0.25
C GLY A 157 22.02 -8.22 0.08
N VAL A 158 22.86 -8.72 -0.84
CA VAL A 158 23.05 -10.16 -1.05
C VAL A 158 24.11 -10.68 -0.09
N SER A 159 23.73 -11.63 0.76
CA SER A 159 24.66 -12.42 1.57
C SER A 159 24.73 -13.85 1.06
N THR A 160 25.93 -14.43 1.12
CA THR A 160 26.15 -15.86 0.91
C THR A 160 26.68 -16.43 2.21
N ASP A 161 25.91 -17.29 2.86
CA ASP A 161 26.44 -18.11 3.95
C ASP A 161 27.35 -19.18 3.33
N ALA A 162 28.46 -19.51 4.00
CA ALA A 162 29.54 -20.34 3.44
C ALA A 162 29.07 -21.71 2.89
N ASP A 163 27.95 -22.24 3.39
CA ASP A 163 27.32 -23.50 2.97
C ASP A 163 25.83 -23.35 2.61
N GLY A 164 25.31 -22.12 2.47
CA GLY A 164 23.88 -21.83 2.29
C GLY A 164 23.52 -21.19 0.94
N PRO A 165 22.23 -21.19 0.55
CA PRO A 165 21.79 -20.42 -0.62
C PRO A 165 21.99 -18.92 -0.38
N ALA A 166 22.31 -18.18 -1.44
CA ALA A 166 22.39 -16.72 -1.37
C ALA A 166 21.04 -16.14 -0.95
N THR A 167 21.04 -15.22 0.01
CA THR A 167 19.84 -14.49 0.45
C THR A 167 19.95 -13.03 0.08
N PHE A 168 18.82 -12.40 -0.24
CA PHE A 168 18.77 -10.96 -0.54
C PHE A 168 17.91 -10.25 0.50
N THR A 169 18.56 -9.39 1.28
CA THR A 169 17.87 -8.49 2.21
C THR A 169 17.36 -7.29 1.43
N VAL A 170 16.04 -7.24 1.20
CA VAL A 170 15.39 -6.13 0.53
C VAL A 170 15.32 -4.94 1.50
N PRO A 171 15.91 -3.76 1.18
CA PRO A 171 15.73 -2.54 1.93
C PRO A 171 14.27 -2.11 2.02
N VAL A 172 13.87 -1.47 3.12
CA VAL A 172 12.51 -0.93 3.27
C VAL A 172 12.29 0.29 2.37
N ALA A 173 11.05 0.54 1.97
CA ALA A 173 10.73 1.55 0.96
C ALA A 173 11.14 2.99 1.35
N GLN A 174 11.18 3.29 2.65
CA GLN A 174 11.65 4.56 3.19
C GLN A 174 13.11 4.88 2.82
N GLN A 175 13.92 3.87 2.50
CA GLN A 175 15.31 4.04 2.05
C GLN A 175 15.41 4.37 0.54
N GLN A 176 14.29 4.41 -0.20
CA GLN A 176 14.26 4.80 -1.61
C GLN A 176 14.41 6.32 -1.82
N THR A 177 14.42 7.11 -0.76
CA THR A 177 14.51 8.57 -0.83
C THR A 177 15.43 9.13 0.25
N VAL A 178 16.01 10.29 -0.04
CA VAL A 178 16.82 11.08 0.90
C VAL A 178 16.00 12.07 1.74
N VAL A 179 14.69 12.19 1.47
CA VAL A 179 13.81 13.07 2.24
C VAL A 179 13.77 12.61 3.70
N PRO A 180 13.94 13.51 4.69
CA PRO A 180 13.90 13.14 6.10
C PRO A 180 12.58 12.47 6.51
N VAL A 181 12.65 11.49 7.41
CA VAL A 181 11.54 10.63 7.84
C VAL A 181 10.31 11.43 8.29
N GLU A 182 10.53 12.51 9.02
CA GLU A 182 9.49 13.39 9.56
C GLU A 182 8.73 14.17 8.48
N GLN A 183 9.26 14.23 7.26
CA GLN A 183 8.61 14.83 6.09
C GLN A 183 8.00 13.79 5.15
N GLN A 184 8.18 12.50 5.44
CA GLN A 184 7.62 11.42 4.66
C GLN A 184 6.20 11.08 5.11
N LEU A 185 5.33 10.84 4.13
CA LEU A 185 4.01 10.26 4.33
C LEU A 185 4.05 8.77 4.02
N HIS A 186 3.22 8.01 4.72
CA HIS A 186 3.09 6.57 4.58
C HIS A 186 1.64 6.16 4.88
N SER A 187 1.33 4.87 4.67
CA SER A 187 -0.02 4.34 4.79
C SER A 187 -0.66 4.71 6.14
N ALA A 188 0.09 4.56 7.24
CA ALA A 188 -0.39 4.92 8.58
C ALA A 188 -0.72 6.42 8.82
N ASN A 189 0.04 7.39 8.28
CA ASN A 189 -0.14 8.82 8.61
C ASN A 189 -0.77 9.68 7.50
N SER A 190 -0.96 9.10 6.31
CA SER A 190 -1.54 9.80 5.17
C SER A 190 -3.07 9.89 5.27
N GLY A 191 -3.64 10.94 4.66
CA GLY A 191 -5.10 11.08 4.57
C GLY A 191 -5.71 10.26 3.44
N ILE A 192 -4.92 9.98 2.40
CA ILE A 192 -5.30 9.14 1.25
C ILE A 192 -4.06 8.44 0.71
N VAL A 193 -4.22 7.16 0.36
CA VAL A 193 -3.22 6.38 -0.37
C VAL A 193 -3.72 6.19 -1.78
N MET A 194 -3.03 6.77 -2.76
CA MET A 194 -3.23 6.43 -4.15
C MET A 194 -2.35 5.25 -4.51
N HIS A 195 -2.97 4.18 -4.98
CA HIS A 195 -2.28 3.00 -5.48
C HIS A 195 -2.33 2.99 -7.00
N ARG A 196 -1.17 3.26 -7.62
CA ARG A 196 -0.98 3.17 -9.06
C ARG A 196 -0.34 1.84 -9.43
N VAL A 197 -0.97 1.08 -10.31
CA VAL A 197 -0.44 -0.17 -10.85
C VAL A 197 -0.13 0.01 -12.33
N GLY A 198 0.96 -0.59 -12.81
CA GLY A 198 1.29 -0.64 -14.23
C GLY A 198 2.08 -1.90 -14.57
N GLU A 199 1.92 -2.38 -15.80
CA GLU A 199 2.65 -3.54 -16.32
C GLU A 199 3.71 -3.05 -17.31
N LEU A 200 4.96 -3.38 -17.07
CA LEU A 200 6.06 -3.08 -17.99
C LEU A 200 6.09 -4.11 -19.12
N LYS A 201 6.37 -3.65 -20.34
CA LYS A 201 6.73 -4.56 -21.42
C LYS A 201 8.05 -5.22 -21.07
N TYR A 202 8.09 -6.55 -21.21
CA TYR A 202 9.25 -7.35 -20.87
C TYR A 202 10.57 -6.85 -21.50
N GLU A 203 10.53 -6.42 -22.77
CA GLU A 203 11.68 -5.89 -23.51
C GLU A 203 12.29 -4.59 -22.92
N PHE A 204 11.50 -3.82 -22.17
CA PHE A 204 11.87 -2.53 -21.57
C PHE A 204 11.83 -2.56 -20.03
N ARG A 205 11.85 -3.75 -19.42
CA ARG A 205 11.63 -3.91 -17.98
C ARG A 205 12.70 -3.27 -17.11
N ALA A 206 13.93 -3.11 -17.60
CA ALA A 206 15.02 -2.47 -16.88
C ALA A 206 14.87 -0.94 -16.92
N GLU A 207 14.61 -0.41 -18.12
CA GLU A 207 14.33 1.00 -18.38
C GLU A 207 13.08 1.46 -17.62
N GLY A 208 12.04 0.62 -17.60
CA GLY A 208 10.81 0.84 -16.84
C GLY A 208 11.04 1.01 -15.34
N ARG A 209 11.84 0.12 -14.74
CA ARG A 209 12.23 0.22 -13.32
C ARG A 209 13.08 1.46 -13.06
N ALA A 210 14.01 1.79 -13.96
CA ALA A 210 14.84 2.98 -13.84
C ALA A 210 14.00 4.28 -13.87
N PHE A 211 13.05 4.37 -14.80
CA PHE A 211 12.07 5.46 -14.86
C PHE A 211 11.25 5.56 -13.57
N SER A 212 10.67 4.45 -13.10
CA SER A 212 9.85 4.46 -11.89
C SER A 212 10.61 4.90 -10.64
N ARG A 213 11.90 4.56 -10.54
CA ARG A 213 12.76 5.05 -9.46
C ARG A 213 13.02 6.55 -9.57
N ALA A 214 13.40 7.03 -10.76
CA ALA A 214 13.61 8.45 -11.00
C ALA A 214 12.34 9.27 -10.73
N LEU A 215 11.18 8.72 -11.09
CA LEU A 215 9.88 9.31 -10.77
C LEU A 215 9.69 9.43 -9.25
N CYS A 216 9.97 8.37 -8.50
CA CYS A 216 9.84 8.38 -7.04
C CYS A 216 10.78 9.39 -6.38
N GLU A 217 12.06 9.39 -6.79
CA GLU A 217 13.07 10.31 -6.26
C GLU A 217 12.69 11.77 -6.50
N SER A 218 12.35 12.10 -7.75
CA SER A 218 11.99 13.46 -8.15
C SER A 218 10.73 13.95 -7.43
N TRP A 219 9.68 13.11 -7.34
CA TRP A 219 8.44 13.48 -6.65
C TRP A 219 8.62 13.63 -5.15
N ASN A 220 9.36 12.72 -4.51
CA ASN A 220 9.62 12.83 -3.07
C ASN A 220 10.36 14.12 -2.74
N LYS A 221 11.36 14.51 -3.55
CA LYS A 221 12.09 15.77 -3.38
C LYS A 221 11.17 16.99 -3.60
N ALA A 222 10.41 17.01 -4.68
CA ALA A 222 9.56 18.15 -5.04
C ALA A 222 8.33 18.33 -4.13
N LEU A 223 7.86 17.25 -3.48
CA LEU A 223 6.62 17.21 -2.70
C LEU A 223 6.83 16.87 -1.22
N ALA A 224 8.05 17.03 -0.69
CA ALA A 224 8.37 16.75 0.71
C ALA A 224 7.34 17.41 1.67
N GLY A 225 6.82 16.63 2.62
CA GLY A 225 5.78 17.06 3.57
C GLY A 225 4.35 17.17 3.01
N HIS A 226 4.16 17.02 1.69
CA HIS A 226 2.86 17.08 1.02
C HIS A 226 2.43 15.75 0.38
N ALA A 227 3.38 15.03 -0.21
CA ALA A 227 3.19 13.71 -0.77
C ALA A 227 4.46 12.86 -0.64
N THR A 228 4.30 11.55 -0.59
CA THR A 228 5.43 10.60 -0.65
C THR A 228 5.05 9.40 -1.48
N ILE A 229 5.90 9.06 -2.43
CA ILE A 229 5.73 7.94 -3.35
C ILE A 229 6.78 6.86 -3.05
N PHE A 230 6.30 5.63 -2.90
CA PHE A 230 7.13 4.44 -2.73
C PHE A 230 6.85 3.43 -3.84
N LEU A 231 7.91 2.77 -4.31
CA LEU A 231 7.86 1.77 -5.38
C LEU A 231 7.90 0.35 -4.81
N TYR A 232 6.97 -0.48 -5.26
CA TYR A 232 6.88 -1.90 -4.92
C TYR A 232 6.74 -2.75 -6.18
N GLU A 233 7.07 -4.03 -6.04
CA GLU A 233 6.87 -5.07 -7.05
C GLU A 233 6.13 -6.26 -6.41
N GLU A 234 5.38 -7.02 -7.21
CA GLU A 234 4.72 -8.25 -6.73
C GLU A 234 5.79 -9.31 -6.43
N ALA A 235 5.85 -9.79 -5.18
CA ALA A 235 6.75 -10.90 -4.79
C ALA A 235 6.29 -12.22 -5.41
N PHE A 236 4.97 -12.40 -5.49
CA PHE A 236 4.30 -13.53 -6.11
C PHE A 236 3.16 -12.98 -6.96
N GLY A 237 3.13 -13.32 -8.25
CA GLY A 237 2.13 -12.81 -9.17
C GLY A 237 2.70 -12.55 -10.55
N GLN A 238 2.24 -11.48 -11.19
CA GLN A 238 2.70 -11.11 -12.52
C GLN A 238 4.08 -10.48 -12.45
N SER A 239 5.02 -11.07 -13.18
CA SER A 239 6.34 -10.46 -13.38
C SER A 239 6.19 -9.10 -14.05
N ASP A 240 7.12 -8.18 -13.74
CA ASP A 240 7.20 -6.86 -14.37
C ASP A 240 6.00 -5.94 -14.12
N ARG A 241 5.17 -6.26 -13.13
CA ARG A 241 4.14 -5.36 -12.60
C ARG A 241 4.69 -4.51 -11.45
N ILE A 242 4.53 -3.20 -11.57
CA ILE A 242 5.02 -2.22 -10.61
C ILE A 242 3.87 -1.51 -9.92
N HIS A 243 4.06 -1.23 -8.64
CA HIS A 243 3.07 -0.64 -7.76
C HIS A 243 3.67 0.62 -7.14
N HIS A 244 3.06 1.77 -7.40
CA HIS A 244 3.40 3.00 -6.69
C HIS A 244 2.36 3.25 -5.62
N PHE A 245 2.79 3.33 -4.37
CA PHE A 245 1.97 3.84 -3.28
C PHE A 245 2.30 5.32 -3.11
N ILE A 246 1.38 6.17 -3.53
CA ILE A 246 1.47 7.63 -3.47
C ILE A 246 0.60 8.10 -2.30
N HIS A 247 1.26 8.46 -1.20
CA HIS A 247 0.64 8.91 0.04
C HIS A 247 0.45 10.41 -0.03
N LEU A 248 -0.79 10.89 0.09
CA LEU A 248 -1.08 12.31 0.10
C LEU A 248 -1.59 12.73 1.47
N LYS A 249 -1.21 13.94 1.90
CA LYS A 249 -1.61 14.49 3.20
C LYS A 249 -3.14 14.62 3.32
N SER A 250 -3.78 15.01 2.22
CA SER A 250 -5.23 15.17 2.13
C SER A 250 -5.70 14.96 0.67
N LEU A 251 -7.02 14.87 0.47
CA LEU A 251 -7.61 14.87 -0.87
C LEU A 251 -7.20 16.10 -1.71
N SER A 252 -7.10 17.27 -1.07
CA SER A 252 -6.69 18.50 -1.76
C SER A 252 -5.23 18.49 -2.21
N SER A 253 -4.36 17.69 -1.58
CA SER A 253 -2.97 17.51 -2.03
C SER A 253 -2.87 16.87 -3.42
N TYR A 254 -3.94 16.25 -3.93
CA TYR A 254 -3.98 15.77 -5.31
C TYR A 254 -3.81 16.89 -6.34
N TYR A 255 -4.34 18.09 -6.08
CA TYR A 255 -4.13 19.24 -6.97
C TYR A 255 -2.67 19.69 -7.01
N THR A 256 -1.95 19.57 -5.89
CA THR A 256 -0.50 19.82 -5.84
C THR A 256 0.26 18.81 -6.70
N LEU A 257 -0.13 17.54 -6.65
CA LEU A 257 0.42 16.48 -7.51
C LEU A 257 0.21 16.78 -9.00
N MET A 258 -1.01 17.19 -9.37
CA MET A 258 -1.32 17.61 -10.74
C MET A 258 -0.50 18.82 -11.16
N GLY A 259 -0.33 19.81 -10.27
CA GLY A 259 0.46 21.01 -10.52
C GLY A 259 1.94 20.71 -10.80
N VAL A 260 2.55 19.80 -10.04
CA VAL A 260 3.93 19.35 -10.29
C VAL A 260 4.05 18.66 -11.64
N ARG A 261 3.07 17.82 -12.00
CA ARG A 261 3.00 17.22 -13.34
C ARG A 261 2.81 18.27 -14.45
N ALA A 262 2.20 19.41 -14.12
CA ALA A 262 1.89 20.53 -15.02
C ALA A 262 3.02 21.57 -15.18
N MET A 263 4.26 21.25 -14.77
CA MET A 263 5.52 21.89 -15.19
C MET A 263 6.12 23.02 -14.34
N SER A 264 6.14 22.90 -13.02
CA SER A 264 6.89 23.85 -12.17
C SER A 264 8.32 23.44 -11.82
N ASP A 265 8.64 22.15 -11.83
CA ASP A 265 9.96 21.63 -11.42
C ASP A 265 10.75 21.06 -12.62
N PRO A 266 11.94 21.62 -12.97
CA PRO A 266 12.74 21.17 -14.10
C PRO A 266 13.21 19.71 -14.00
N GLU A 267 13.63 19.26 -12.82
CA GLU A 267 14.10 17.87 -12.60
C GLU A 267 12.96 16.88 -12.84
N THR A 268 11.78 17.16 -12.29
CA THR A 268 10.58 16.34 -12.51
C THR A 268 10.15 16.34 -13.97
N ARG A 269 10.25 17.49 -14.64
CA ARG A 269 9.95 17.57 -16.07
C ARG A 269 10.89 16.70 -16.90
N GLU A 270 12.18 16.71 -16.58
CA GLU A 270 13.18 15.92 -17.28
C GLU A 270 12.84 14.43 -17.23
N VAL A 271 12.40 13.91 -16.08
CA VAL A 271 11.98 12.50 -15.93
C VAL A 271 10.91 12.10 -16.97
N PHE A 272 9.97 13.00 -17.28
CA PHE A 272 8.90 12.71 -18.25
C PHE A 272 9.28 12.98 -19.71
N THR A 273 10.26 13.86 -19.97
CA THR A 273 10.67 14.23 -21.35
C THR A 273 11.91 13.50 -21.84
N LYS A 274 12.67 12.88 -20.93
CA LYS A 274 13.86 12.10 -21.25
C LYS A 274 13.50 10.90 -22.13
N GLN A 275 14.38 10.60 -23.09
CA GLN A 275 14.37 9.33 -23.80
C GLN A 275 14.91 8.23 -22.86
N TRP A 276 14.03 7.32 -22.46
CA TRP A 276 14.38 6.21 -21.56
C TRP A 276 14.83 4.98 -22.33
N ILE A 277 14.29 4.78 -23.54
CA ILE A 277 14.61 3.64 -24.39
C ILE A 277 15.78 4.03 -25.31
N PRO A 278 16.89 3.28 -25.30
CA PRO A 278 18.02 3.49 -26.23
C PRO A 278 17.60 3.41 -27.70
N ASP A 279 18.32 4.12 -28.58
CA ASP A 279 18.02 4.12 -30.04
C ASP A 279 18.14 2.73 -30.67
N GLU A 280 19.08 1.92 -30.19
CA GLU A 280 19.27 0.51 -30.59
C GLU A 280 18.05 -0.38 -30.27
N LYS A 281 17.21 0.02 -29.31
CA LYS A 281 15.94 -0.62 -28.97
C LYS A 281 14.73 0.09 -29.59
N GLY A 282 14.97 0.98 -30.56
CA GLY A 282 13.94 1.72 -31.29
C GLY A 282 13.52 3.06 -30.67
N GLY A 283 14.24 3.54 -29.64
CA GLY A 283 14.08 4.87 -29.05
C GLY A 283 12.74 5.11 -28.32
N GLY A 284 12.64 6.24 -27.62
CA GLY A 284 11.36 6.75 -27.10
C GLY A 284 11.26 6.92 -25.60
N GLY A 285 10.10 7.47 -25.20
CA GLY A 285 9.80 7.89 -23.84
C GLY A 285 9.23 6.79 -22.96
N TRP A 286 8.81 7.22 -21.77
CA TRP A 286 8.31 6.31 -20.74
C TRP A 286 7.02 5.59 -21.14
N ASP A 287 6.19 6.24 -21.95
CA ASP A 287 4.89 5.77 -22.43
C ASP A 287 5.00 4.47 -23.23
N ARG A 288 6.13 4.26 -23.92
CA ARG A 288 6.40 3.03 -24.68
C ARG A 288 6.76 1.83 -23.81
N MET A 289 7.24 2.05 -22.58
CA MET A 289 7.73 1.00 -21.68
C MET A 289 6.60 0.24 -21.00
N PHE A 290 5.38 0.80 -20.96
CA PHE A 290 4.22 0.18 -20.33
C PHE A 290 3.35 -0.53 -21.37
N VAL A 291 2.71 -1.63 -20.94
CA VAL A 291 1.61 -2.24 -21.67
C VAL A 291 0.48 -1.22 -21.76
N GLN A 292 -0.03 -0.97 -22.96
CA GLN A 292 -1.05 0.04 -23.19
C GLN A 292 -2.31 -0.27 -22.37
N GLY A 293 -2.80 0.72 -21.62
CA GLY A 293 -3.99 0.58 -20.77
C GLY A 293 -3.74 -0.14 -19.43
N SER A 294 -2.51 -0.57 -19.14
CA SER A 294 -2.20 -1.22 -17.85
C SER A 294 -2.08 -0.26 -16.68
N LEU A 295 -1.84 1.04 -16.94
CA LEU A 295 -1.72 2.06 -15.90
C LEU A 295 -3.09 2.39 -15.32
N ALA A 296 -3.31 2.01 -14.06
CA ALA A 296 -4.54 2.23 -13.33
C ALA A 296 -4.26 2.86 -11.96
N ASP A 297 -5.09 3.83 -11.58
CA ASP A 297 -5.03 4.51 -10.29
C ASP A 297 -6.26 4.17 -9.45
N MET A 298 -6.04 3.84 -8.18
CA MET A 298 -7.08 3.64 -7.18
C MET A 298 -6.79 4.51 -5.96
N ALA A 299 -7.82 5.11 -5.38
CA ALA A 299 -7.71 6.00 -4.23
C ALA A 299 -8.30 5.34 -2.98
N LEU A 300 -7.50 5.18 -1.92
CA LEU A 300 -7.88 4.52 -0.68
C LEU A 300 -7.92 5.52 0.48
N THR A 301 -9.02 5.56 1.22
CA THR A 301 -9.15 6.35 2.46
C THR A 301 -9.19 5.44 3.68
N PRO A 302 -8.53 5.81 4.79
CA PRO A 302 -8.60 5.05 6.02
C PRO A 302 -10.04 4.92 6.51
N GLN A 303 -10.46 3.70 6.82
CA GLN A 303 -11.77 3.47 7.43
C GLN A 303 -11.77 4.02 8.87
N HIS A 304 -12.86 4.67 9.29
CA HIS A 304 -13.08 5.09 10.67
C HIS A 304 -14.54 4.90 11.10
N TRP A 305 -14.79 4.85 12.42
CA TRP A 305 -16.15 4.78 12.96
C TRP A 305 -16.98 6.00 12.53
N GLY A 306 -18.26 5.79 12.32
CA GLY A 306 -19.19 6.80 11.80
C GLY A 306 -19.08 7.04 10.29
N MET A 307 -18.11 6.45 9.59
CA MET A 307 -18.05 6.47 8.12
C MET A 307 -19.14 5.55 7.53
N TYR A 308 -19.82 6.01 6.47
CA TYR A 308 -20.81 5.23 5.70
C TYR A 308 -21.86 4.45 6.53
N ALA A 309 -22.33 5.03 7.64
CA ALA A 309 -23.31 4.44 8.55
C ALA A 309 -22.86 3.14 9.25
N THR A 310 -21.55 2.96 9.46
CA THR A 310 -21.10 2.05 10.54
C THR A 310 -21.67 2.53 11.86
N LYS A 311 -22.17 1.61 12.70
CA LYS A 311 -22.55 1.94 14.08
C LYS A 311 -21.39 2.71 14.73
N THR A 312 -21.70 3.79 15.43
CA THR A 312 -20.72 4.45 16.31
C THR A 312 -20.20 3.39 17.27
N GLY A 313 -18.88 3.24 17.40
CA GLY A 313 -18.30 2.31 18.37
C GLY A 313 -18.89 2.60 19.76
N ASP A 314 -19.34 1.56 20.44
CA ASP A 314 -19.77 1.63 21.84
C ASP A 314 -18.54 1.84 22.76
#